data_AF-A0A1I3WHV5-F1
#
_entry.id   AF-A0A1I3WHV5-F1
#
_cell.length_a   1.000
_cell.length_b   1.000
_cell.length_c   1.000
_cell.angle_alpha   90.00
_cell.angle_beta   90.00
_cell.angle_gamma   90.00
#
_symmetry.space_group_name_H-M   'P 1'
#
loop_
_entity.id
_entity.type
_entity.pdbx_description
1 polymer ?
#
loop_
_entity_poly.entity_id
_entity_poly.type
_entity_poly.pdbx_seq_one_letter_code
_entity_poly.pdbx_strand_id
1 'polypeptide(L)' 'MAKLKKSLVIVLSIALFLLALMMVKNVYAGKPIISLNSPVSFPVDI' A
#
# COMPACT_ATOMS: atom_id res chain seq x y z
N MET A 1 -18.97 27.26 15.05
CA MET A 1 -19.11 26.51 13.77
C MET A 1 -17.79 26.29 13.02
N ALA A 2 -16.88 27.28 12.91
CA ALA A 2 -15.63 27.15 12.13
C ALA A 2 -14.66 26.05 12.64
N LYS A 3 -14.51 25.88 13.95
CA LYS A 3 -13.65 24.82 14.54
C LYS A 3 -14.13 23.40 14.21
N LEU A 4 -15.46 23.19 14.19
CA LEU A 4 -16.06 21.89 13.87
C LEU A 4 -15.81 21.52 12.40
N LYS A 5 -15.99 22.47 11.48
CA LYS A 5 -15.69 22.27 10.05
C LYS A 5 -14.21 21.94 9.82
N LYS A 6 -13.30 22.63 10.53
CA LYS A 6 -11.85 22.39 10.43
C LYS A 6 -11.46 21.01 10.95
N SER A 7 -12.05 20.58 12.06
CA SER A 7 -11.85 19.23 12.61
C SER A 7 -12.38 18.14 11.68
N LEU A 8 -13.56 18.34 11.09
CA LEU A 8 -14.15 17.39 10.15
C LEU A 8 -13.28 17.20 8.91
N VAL A 9 -12.72 18.28 8.35
CA VAL A 9 -11.81 18.20 7.20
C VAL A 9 -10.54 17.42 7.54
N ILE A 10 -9.97 17.62 8.73
CA ILE A 10 -8.77 16.88 9.16
C ILE A 10 -9.07 15.38 9.27
N VAL A 11 -10.18 15.01 9.91
CA VAL A 11 -10.57 13.60 10.06
C VAL A 11 -10.83 12.97 8.69
N LEU A 12 -11.51 13.68 7.80
CA LEU A 12 -11.79 13.20 6.45
C LEU A 12 -10.49 12.99 5.64
N SER A 13 -9.54 13.92 5.73
CA SER A 13 -8.23 13.81 5.08
C SER A 13 -7.43 12.62 5.59
N ILE A 14 -7.43 12.37 6.91
CA ILE A 14 -6.73 11.21 7.50
C ILE A 14 -7.38 9.90 7.03
N ALA A 15 -8.71 9.83 7.03
CA ALA A 15 -9.43 8.64 6.56
C ALA A 15 -9.13 8.35 5.08
N LEU A 16 -9.10 9.39 4.23
CA LEU A 16 -8.77 9.25 2.81
C LEU A 16 -7.32 8.78 2.60
N PHE A 17 -6.38 9.29 3.40
CA PHE A 17 -4.99 8.88 3.37
C PHE A 17 -4.80 7.41 3.75
N LEU A 18 -5.47 6.95 4.82
CA LEU A 18 -5.45 5.54 5.23
C LEU A 18 -6.04 4.63 4.15
N LEU A 19 -7.14 5.04 3.53
CA LEU A 19 -7.76 4.28 2.44
C LEU A 19 -6.82 4.15 1.23
N ALA A 20 -6.12 5.24 0.87
CA ALA A 20 -5.13 5.21 -0.21
C ALA A 20 -3.98 4.24 0.10
N LEU A 21 -3.45 4.24 1.32
CA LEU A 21 -2.40 3.29 1.74
C LEU A 21 -2.86 1.84 1.65
N MET A 22 -4.11 1.55 2.02
CA MET A 22 -4.66 0.19 1.90
C MET A 22 -4.78 -0.25 0.43
N MET A 23 -5.21 0.65 -0.46
CA MET A 23 -5.28 0.36 -1.90
C MET A 23 -3.89 0.10 -2.49
N VAL A 24 -2.89 0.92 -2.13
CA VAL A 24 -1.49 0.70 -2.51
C VAL A 24 -1.04 -0.67 -2.02
N LYS A 25 -1.22 -0.98 -0.74
CA LYS A 25 -0.86 -2.30 -0.19
C LYS A 25 -1.51 -3.43 -1.00
N ASN A 26 -2.78 -3.35 -1.36
CA ASN A 26 -3.47 -4.37 -2.15
C ASN A 26 -2.89 -4.51 -3.57
N VAL A 27 -2.50 -3.41 -4.22
CA VAL A 27 -1.82 -3.45 -5.54
C VAL A 27 -0.48 -4.17 -5.46
N TYR A 28 0.25 -4.02 -4.34
CA TYR A 28 1.55 -4.65 -4.14
C TYR A 28 1.48 -6.02 -3.44
N ALA A 29 0.38 -6.38 -2.80
CA ALA A 29 0.23 -7.63 -2.03
C ALA A 29 0.23 -8.91 -2.90
N GLY A 30 -0.09 -8.79 -4.19
CA GLY A 30 -0.01 -9.90 -5.14
C GLY A 30 1.26 -9.92 -6.00
N LYS A 31 2.17 -8.94 -5.83
CA LYS A 31 3.41 -8.91 -6.61
C LYS A 31 4.40 -9.91 -6.01
N PRO A 32 5.06 -10.75 -6.83
CA PRO A 32 6.07 -11.67 -6.33
C PRO A 32 7.16 -10.85 -5.63
N ILE A 33 7.38 -11.15 -4.36
CA ILE A 33 8.51 -10.60 -3.60
C ILE A 33 9.74 -11.29 -4.20
N ILE A 34 10.48 -10.57 -5.04
CA ILE A 34 11.75 -11.04 -5.57
C ILE A 34 12.72 -11.09 -4.38
N SER A 35 12.82 -12.26 -3.76
CA SER A 35 13.80 -12.51 -2.72
C SER A 35 15.16 -12.63 -3.39
N LEU A 36 16.04 -11.67 -3.13
CA LEU A 36 17.44 -11.66 -3.58
C LEU A 36 18.24 -12.86 -3.02
N ASN A 37 17.71 -13.53 -2.00
CA ASN A 37 18.27 -14.74 -1.40
C ASN A 37 17.47 -16.01 -1.75
N SER A 38 16.43 -15.93 -2.58
CA SER A 38 15.78 -17.15 -3.06
C SER A 38 16.76 -17.89 -3.95
N PRO A 39 16.93 -19.22 -3.78
CA PRO A 39 17.71 -20.00 -4.73
C PRO A 39 17.01 -19.87 -6.07
N VAL A 40 17.59 -19.05 -6.95
CA VAL A 40 17.17 -18.96 -8.33
C VAL A 40 17.49 -20.32 -8.92
N SER A 41 16.50 -21.21 -8.98
CA SER A 41 16.52 -22.29 -9.95
C SER A 41 16.34 -21.60 -11.30
N PHE A 42 17.45 -21.08 -11.83
CA PHE A 42 17.53 -20.74 -13.23
C PHE A 42 17.04 -22.00 -13.98
N PRO A 43 16.14 -21.87 -14.97
CA PRO A 43 15.88 -22.99 -15.85
C PRO A 43 17.24 -23.30 -16.49
N VAL A 44 17.85 -24.40 -16.05
CA VAL A 44 18.96 -24.99 -16.76
C VAL A 44 18.29 -25.59 -17.98
N ASP A 45 18.29 -24.83 -19.08
CA ASP A 45 17.93 -25.35 -20.40
C ASP A 45 18.88 -26.52 -20.70
N ILE A 46 18.34 -27.73 -20.61
CA ILE A 46 18.93 -28.99 -21.10
C ILE A 46 18.46 -29.19 -22.53
#